data_AF-A0A4Q1JVN2-F1
#
_entry.id   AF-A0A4Q1JVN2-F1
#
_cell.length_a   1.000
_cell.length_b   1.000
_cell.length_c   1.000
_cell.angle_alpha   90.00
_cell.angle_beta   90.00
_cell.angle_gamma   90.00
#
_symmetry.space_group_name_H-M   'P 1'
#
loop_
_entity.id
_entity.type
_entity.pdbx_description
1 polymer ?
#
loop_
_entity_poly.entity_id
_entity_poly.type
_entity_poly.pdbx_seq_one_letter_code
_entity_poly.pdbx_strand_id
1 'polypeptide(L)'
;MVHLLPGGLHVRARRVLPAALRTVSARLLAPASLAALLLPLRRPSTGALLFLLRKETCQRLSHDPASVLDRAQTTERSDEQGHYRPWRRILAPAPLGTLHFTTRGDDRAWLVVVPAQAVALYLWRD
;
A
#
# COMPACT_ATOMS: atom_id res chain seq x y z
N MET A 1 3.59 -21.25 5.46
CA MET A 1 3.21 -20.87 6.84
C MET A 1 3.03 -19.36 6.91
N VAL A 2 1.93 -18.87 7.48
CA VAL A 2 1.53 -17.45 7.47
C VAL A 2 1.84 -16.83 8.83
N HIS A 3 2.76 -15.87 8.90
CA HIS A 3 3.03 -15.12 10.13
C HIS A 3 2.34 -13.75 10.07
N LEU A 4 1.31 -13.55 10.88
CA LEU A 4 0.80 -12.22 11.20
C LEU A 4 1.85 -11.49 12.02
N LEU A 5 2.07 -10.20 11.74
CA LEU A 5 2.99 -9.41 12.55
C LEU A 5 2.36 -9.18 13.95
N PRO A 6 3.09 -9.41 15.05
CA PRO A 6 2.61 -9.06 16.38
C PRO A 6 2.35 -7.55 16.49
N GLY A 7 1.47 -7.13 17.42
CA GLY A 7 0.92 -5.76 17.46
C GLY A 7 1.96 -4.63 17.43
N GLY A 8 3.12 -4.80 18.09
CA GLY A 8 4.22 -3.82 18.05
C GLY A 8 4.89 -3.69 16.68
N LEU A 9 4.97 -4.76 15.90
CA LEU A 9 5.50 -4.75 14.53
C LEU A 9 4.51 -4.13 13.54
N HIS A 10 3.20 -4.26 13.77
CA HIS A 10 2.18 -3.54 12.98
C HIS A 10 2.29 -2.01 13.13
N VAL A 11 2.50 -1.52 14.36
CA VAL A 11 2.68 -0.08 14.62
C VAL A 11 3.90 0.47 13.87
N ARG A 12 5.02 -0.26 13.87
CA ARG A 12 6.23 0.12 13.13
C ARG A 12 6.01 0.05 11.62
N ALA A 13 5.42 -1.04 11.13
CA ALA A 13 5.10 -1.21 9.71
C ALA A 13 4.15 -0.10 9.22
N ARG A 14 3.21 0.36 10.02
CA ARG A 14 2.29 1.43 9.63
C ARG A 14 3.01 2.77 9.40
N ARG A 15 4.21 2.99 9.94
CA ARG A 15 4.97 4.23 9.73
C ARG A 15 5.38 4.44 8.28
N VAL A 16 5.43 3.39 7.46
CA VAL A 16 5.72 3.54 6.04
C VAL A 16 4.48 3.87 5.20
N LEU A 17 3.29 3.89 5.80
CA LEU A 17 2.05 4.19 5.09
C LEU A 17 1.55 5.60 5.40
N PRO A 18 0.92 6.25 4.41
CA PRO A 18 0.15 7.45 4.63
C PRO A 18 -0.90 7.29 5.72
N ALA A 19 -0.99 8.28 6.61
CA ALA A 19 -1.91 8.27 7.74
C ALA A 19 -3.39 8.14 7.31
N ALA A 20 -3.73 8.63 6.11
CA ALA A 20 -5.04 8.49 5.50
C ALA A 20 -5.43 7.03 5.20
N LEU A 21 -4.46 6.15 5.01
CA LEU A 21 -4.68 4.72 4.79
C LEU A 21 -4.71 3.97 6.12
N ARG A 22 -5.89 3.87 6.73
CA ARG A 22 -6.06 3.17 8.00
C ARG A 22 -6.00 1.66 7.78
N THR A 23 -5.18 0.99 8.57
CA THR A 23 -4.98 -0.46 8.51
C THR A 23 -5.44 -1.16 9.77
N VAL A 24 -5.78 -2.44 9.62
CA VAL A 24 -6.15 -3.36 10.72
C VAL A 24 -4.93 -4.18 11.14
N SER A 25 -4.18 -4.69 10.16
CA SER A 25 -3.01 -5.53 10.39
C SER A 25 -2.01 -5.37 9.25
N ALA A 26 -0.81 -5.89 9.46
CA ALA A 26 0.24 -5.98 8.45
C ALA A 26 0.86 -7.38 8.47
N ARG A 27 1.38 -7.78 7.32
CA ARG A 27 2.03 -9.07 7.10
C ARG A 27 3.20 -8.91 6.15
N LEU A 28 4.34 -9.54 6.47
CA LEU A 28 5.43 -9.69 5.53
C LEU A 28 5.06 -10.75 4.46
N LEU A 29 5.23 -10.40 3.20
CA LEU A 29 5.01 -11.33 2.09
C LEU A 29 6.31 -12.02 1.70
N ALA A 30 6.22 -13.33 1.48
CA ALA A 30 7.28 -14.07 0.83
C ALA A 30 7.36 -13.66 -0.67
N PRO A 31 8.54 -13.71 -1.30
CA PRO A 31 8.73 -13.32 -2.71
C PRO A 31 7.76 -14.01 -3.69
N ALA A 32 7.45 -15.29 -3.46
CA ALA A 32 6.52 -16.04 -4.31
C ALA A 32 5.07 -15.51 -4.23
N SER A 33 4.61 -15.10 -3.04
CA SER A 33 3.26 -14.51 -2.86
C SER A 33 3.15 -13.11 -3.45
N LEU A 34 4.28 -12.39 -3.49
CA LEU A 34 4.38 -11.08 -4.09
C LEU A 34 4.28 -11.12 -5.61
N ALA A 35 4.92 -12.11 -6.26
CA ALA A 35 4.84 -12.29 -7.70
C ALA A 35 3.38 -12.41 -8.16
N ALA A 36 2.57 -13.25 -7.51
CA ALA A 36 1.16 -13.44 -7.85
C ALA A 36 0.31 -12.16 -7.75
N LEU A 37 0.58 -11.28 -6.77
CA LEU A 37 -0.15 -10.03 -6.58
C LEU A 37 0.33 -8.89 -7.48
N LEU A 38 1.60 -8.93 -7.90
CA LEU A 38 2.27 -7.86 -8.65
C LEU A 38 2.54 -8.20 -10.13
N LEU A 39 2.07 -9.35 -10.63
CA LEU A 39 2.16 -9.70 -12.06
C LEU A 39 1.77 -8.52 -13.00
N PRO A 40 0.74 -7.71 -12.69
CA PRO A 40 0.41 -6.54 -13.51
C PRO A 40 1.42 -5.39 -13.42
N LEU A 41 2.17 -5.29 -12.33
CA LEU A 41 3.03 -4.14 -12.02
C LEU A 41 4.49 -4.34 -12.44
N ARG A 42 4.95 -5.59 -12.66
CA ARG A 42 6.32 -5.96 -13.11
C ARG A 42 7.42 -5.15 -12.42
N ARG A 43 7.31 -4.92 -11.11
CA ARG A 43 8.31 -4.18 -10.33
C ARG A 43 9.25 -5.15 -9.60
N PRO A 44 10.58 -5.00 -9.75
CA PRO A 44 11.52 -5.72 -8.91
C PRO A 44 11.47 -5.15 -7.48
N SER A 45 11.33 -6.02 -6.48
CA SER A 45 11.32 -5.66 -5.06
C SER A 45 12.11 -6.68 -4.25
N THR A 46 12.88 -6.24 -3.26
CA THR A 46 13.59 -7.12 -2.32
C THR A 46 12.69 -7.60 -1.19
N GLY A 47 11.59 -6.89 -0.91
CA GLY A 47 10.56 -7.34 0.03
C GLY A 47 9.25 -6.57 -0.08
N ALA A 48 8.24 -7.07 0.64
CA ALA A 48 6.94 -6.39 0.72
C ALA A 48 6.16 -6.65 2.01
N LEU A 49 5.41 -5.63 2.39
CA LEU A 49 4.40 -5.66 3.44
C LEU A 49 3.01 -5.57 2.81
N LEU A 50 2.15 -6.50 3.17
CA LEU A 50 0.73 -6.45 2.90
C LEU A 50 0.01 -5.91 4.13
N PHE A 51 -0.81 -4.90 3.92
CA PHE A 51 -1.65 -4.30 4.93
C PHE A 51 -3.11 -4.57 4.61
N LEU A 52 -3.87 -5.03 5.61
CA LEU A 52 -5.32 -5.07 5.53
C LEU A 52 -5.87 -3.69 5.85
N LEU A 53 -6.64 -3.13 4.94
CA LEU A 53 -7.28 -1.83 5.09
C LEU A 53 -8.52 -1.95 5.98
N ARG A 54 -8.83 -0.89 6.72
CA ARG A 54 -10.12 -0.80 7.42
C ARG A 54 -11.24 -0.66 6.40
N LYS A 55 -12.38 -1.28 6.68
CA LYS A 55 -13.61 -1.19 5.86
C LYS A 55 -13.99 0.27 5.54
N GLU A 56 -13.83 1.17 6.49
CA GLU A 56 -14.08 2.60 6.33
C GLU A 56 -13.17 3.25 5.27
N THR A 57 -11.87 2.89 5.26
CA THR A 57 -10.93 3.35 4.22
C THR A 57 -11.30 2.79 2.85
N CYS A 58 -11.70 1.53 2.77
CA CYS A 58 -12.18 0.92 1.52
C CYS A 58 -13.43 1.62 0.99
N GLN A 59 -14.43 1.88 1.84
CA GLN A 59 -15.66 2.57 1.46
C GLN A 59 -15.36 3.97 0.92
N ARG A 60 -14.47 4.72 1.58
CA ARG A 60 -14.05 6.04 1.11
C ARG A 60 -13.29 5.96 -0.21
N LEU A 61 -12.40 5.00 -0.39
CA LEU A 61 -11.70 4.77 -1.67
C LEU A 61 -12.66 4.37 -2.80
N SER A 62 -13.75 3.66 -2.49
CA SER A 62 -14.78 3.31 -3.48
C SER A 62 -15.65 4.51 -3.86
N HIS A 63 -15.93 5.42 -2.93
CA HIS A 63 -16.83 6.55 -3.16
C HIS A 63 -16.09 7.78 -3.73
N ASP A 64 -14.96 8.14 -3.13
CA ASP A 64 -14.15 9.31 -3.52
C ASP A 64 -12.65 8.98 -3.35
N PRO A 65 -12.07 8.24 -4.31
CA PRO A 65 -10.66 7.87 -4.26
C PRO A 65 -9.75 9.09 -4.31
N ALA A 66 -10.09 10.13 -5.07
CA ALA A 66 -9.25 11.31 -5.26
C ALA A 66 -9.01 12.02 -3.91
N SER A 67 -10.06 12.30 -3.15
CA SER A 67 -9.94 12.94 -1.84
C SER A 67 -9.13 12.14 -0.83
N VAL A 68 -9.26 10.81 -0.82
CA VAL A 68 -8.46 9.95 0.07
C VAL A 68 -6.98 9.99 -0.30
N LEU A 69 -6.66 9.91 -1.60
CA LEU A 69 -5.29 9.85 -2.10
C LEU A 69 -4.58 11.22 -2.03
N ASP A 70 -5.29 12.32 -2.27
CA ASP A 70 -4.76 13.68 -2.07
C ASP A 70 -4.44 13.94 -0.60
N ARG A 71 -5.32 13.50 0.31
CA ARG A 71 -5.03 13.53 1.76
C ARG A 71 -3.84 12.67 2.12
N ALA A 72 -3.72 11.49 1.52
CA ALA A 72 -2.57 10.60 1.70
C ALA A 72 -1.26 11.23 1.20
N GLN A 73 -1.32 12.11 0.19
CA GLN A 73 -0.14 12.82 -0.32
C GLN A 73 0.25 14.03 0.55
N THR A 74 -0.73 14.75 1.10
CA THR A 74 -0.52 16.03 1.83
C THR A 74 -0.18 15.86 3.30
N THR A 75 -0.59 14.77 3.95
CA THR A 75 -0.33 14.53 5.38
C THR A 75 1.10 14.08 5.71
N GLU A 76 1.92 13.81 4.70
CA GLU A 76 3.28 13.22 4.79
C GLU A 76 4.39 14.28 5.04
N ARG A 77 4.08 15.43 5.64
CA ARG A 77 5.04 16.51 5.93
C ARG A 77 5.91 16.29 7.19
N SER A 78 6.01 15.07 7.70
CA SER A 78 6.98 14.69 8.74
C SER A 78 8.07 13.82 8.14
N ASP A 79 9.32 14.24 8.37
CA ASP A 79 10.54 13.74 7.71
C ASP A 79 10.76 12.21 7.77
N GLU A 80 10.07 11.48 8.67
CA GLU A 80 10.21 10.03 8.82
C GLU A 80 9.45 9.20 7.77
N GLN A 81 8.35 9.72 7.22
CA GLN A 81 7.48 8.97 6.28
C GLN A 81 8.01 9.02 4.83
N GLY A 82 8.73 10.09 4.48
CA GLY A 82 9.28 10.33 3.16
C GLY A 82 8.19 10.70 2.15
N HIS A 83 8.46 11.68 1.30
CA HIS A 83 7.44 12.21 0.40
C HIS A 83 7.03 11.19 -0.66
N TYR A 84 5.73 10.88 -0.77
CA TYR A 84 5.21 10.13 -1.91
C TYR A 84 4.97 11.04 -3.11
N ARG A 85 5.22 10.50 -4.30
CA ARG A 85 4.89 11.16 -5.57
C ARG A 85 3.37 11.20 -5.78
N PRO A 86 2.87 11.99 -6.75
CA PRO A 86 1.46 11.97 -7.12
C PRO A 86 0.98 10.55 -7.41
N TRP A 87 -0.21 10.24 -6.90
CA TRP A 87 -0.86 8.96 -7.10
C TRP A 87 -1.22 8.75 -8.57
N ARG A 88 -1.07 7.50 -9.02
CA ARG A 88 -1.45 7.03 -10.35
C ARG A 88 -2.50 5.94 -10.22
N ARG A 89 -3.31 5.79 -11.25
CA ARG A 89 -4.38 4.78 -11.32
C ARG A 89 -4.17 3.89 -12.54
N ILE A 90 -4.33 2.58 -12.36
CA ILE A 90 -4.41 1.62 -13.46
C ILE A 90 -5.64 0.73 -13.30
N LEU A 91 -6.19 0.29 -14.43
CA LEU A 91 -7.20 -0.75 -14.46
C LEU A 91 -6.47 -2.08 -14.60
N ALA A 92 -6.66 -2.98 -13.65
CA ALA A 92 -6.16 -4.34 -13.69
C ALA A 92 -7.30 -5.32 -14.00
N PRO A 93 -6.97 -6.49 -14.56
CA PRO A 93 -7.95 -7.55 -14.74
C PRO A 93 -8.66 -7.93 -13.44
N ALA A 94 -9.88 -8.44 -13.56
CA ALA A 94 -10.57 -9.05 -12.43
C ALA A 94 -9.70 -10.16 -11.81
N PRO A 95 -9.70 -10.32 -10.46
CA PRO A 95 -10.56 -9.66 -9.48
C PRO A 95 -9.95 -8.38 -8.87
N LEU A 96 -8.85 -7.86 -9.42
CA LEU A 96 -8.13 -6.71 -8.83
C LEU A 96 -8.82 -5.38 -9.13
N GLY A 97 -9.40 -5.24 -10.32
CA GLY A 97 -10.11 -4.02 -10.73
C GLY A 97 -9.19 -2.79 -10.72
N THR A 98 -9.67 -1.67 -10.18
CA THR A 98 -8.88 -0.43 -10.11
C THR A 98 -7.80 -0.53 -9.05
N LEU A 99 -6.55 -0.28 -9.45
CA LEU A 99 -5.40 -0.14 -8.57
C LEU A 99 -4.97 1.32 -8.51
N HIS A 100 -4.58 1.76 -7.32
CA HIS A 100 -3.91 3.05 -7.13
C HIS A 100 -2.49 2.79 -6.69
N PHE A 101 -1.52 3.51 -7.23
CA PHE A 101 -0.14 3.35 -6.80
C PHE A 101 0.61 4.66 -6.78
N THR A 102 1.64 4.72 -5.96
CA THR A 102 2.60 5.81 -5.91
C THR A 102 4.00 5.24 -5.64
N THR A 103 5.01 6.04 -5.88
CA THR A 103 6.40 5.76 -5.55
C THR A 103 6.83 6.75 -4.47
N ARG A 104 7.61 6.29 -3.51
CA ARG A 104 8.29 7.17 -2.56
C ARG A 104 9.30 8.04 -3.33
N GLY A 105 9.58 9.24 -2.83
CA GLY A 105 10.36 10.26 -3.54
C GLY A 105 11.80 9.82 -3.85
N ASP A 106 12.34 8.93 -3.01
CA ASP A 106 13.65 8.29 -3.15
C ASP A 106 13.70 7.15 -4.20
N ASP A 107 12.57 6.83 -4.84
CA ASP A 107 12.39 5.71 -5.79
C ASP A 107 12.79 4.33 -5.24
N ARG A 108 12.90 4.18 -3.91
CA ARG A 108 13.26 2.91 -3.26
C ARG A 108 12.05 2.10 -2.83
N ALA A 109 10.87 2.73 -2.79
CA ALA A 109 9.65 2.06 -2.37
C ALA A 109 8.44 2.44 -3.23
N TRP A 110 7.52 1.50 -3.35
CA TRP A 110 6.23 1.67 -4.00
C TRP A 110 5.11 1.34 -3.04
N LEU A 111 4.03 2.08 -3.15
CA LEU A 111 2.80 1.81 -2.43
C LEU A 111 1.70 1.55 -3.45
N VAL A 112 1.03 0.40 -3.32
CA VAL A 112 -0.08 -0.01 -4.17
C VAL A 112 -1.30 -0.24 -3.28
N VAL A 113 -2.44 0.31 -3.66
CA VAL A 113 -3.72 0.18 -2.96
C VAL A 113 -4.68 -0.54 -3.89
N VAL A 114 -5.29 -1.62 -3.38
CA VAL A 114 -6.26 -2.47 -4.06
C VAL A 114 -7.57 -2.45 -3.27
N PRO A 115 -8.44 -1.46 -3.50
CA PRO A 115 -9.66 -1.29 -2.71
C PRO A 115 -10.58 -2.50 -2.77
N ALA A 116 -10.73 -3.12 -3.96
CA ALA A 116 -11.57 -4.30 -4.18
C ALA A 116 -11.16 -5.50 -3.32
N GLN A 117 -9.88 -5.58 -2.93
CA GLN A 117 -9.34 -6.64 -2.09
C GLN A 117 -9.12 -6.19 -0.64
N ALA A 118 -9.48 -4.94 -0.31
CA ALA A 118 -9.23 -4.32 0.99
C ALA A 118 -7.75 -4.39 1.44
N VAL A 119 -6.81 -4.25 0.50
CA VAL A 119 -5.37 -4.32 0.82
C VAL A 119 -4.58 -3.13 0.31
N ALA A 120 -3.48 -2.84 1.00
CA ALA A 120 -2.38 -2.03 0.49
C ALA A 120 -1.06 -2.81 0.56
N LEU A 121 -0.21 -2.65 -0.44
CA LEU A 121 1.08 -3.30 -0.57
C LEU A 121 2.17 -2.23 -0.55
N TYR A 122 3.05 -2.31 0.43
CA TYR A 122 4.28 -1.53 0.45
C TYR A 122 5.42 -2.42 -0.03
N LEU A 123 6.08 -2.03 -1.11
CA LEU A 123 7.17 -2.74 -1.76
C LEU A 123 8.42 -1.92 -1.59
N TRP A 124 9.55 -2.54 -1.23
CA TRP A 124 10.83 -1.84 -1.22
C TRP A 124 11.88 -2.59 -2.02
N ARG A 125 12.92 -1.85 -2.36
CA ARG A 125 14.15 -2.34 -2.95
C ARG A 125 15.31 -1.78 -2.13
N ASP A 126 16.14 -2.68 -1.61
CA ASP A 126 17.40 -2.33 -0.95
C ASP A 126 18.46 -1.89 -1.98
#